data_AF-A0A7S4NQ71-F1
#
_entry.id   AF-A0A7S4NQ71-F1
#
_cell.length_a   1.000
_cell.length_b   1.000
_cell.length_c   1.000
_cell.angle_alpha   90.00
_cell.angle_beta   90.00
_cell.angle_gamma   90.00
#
_symmetry.space_group_name_H-M   'P 1'
#
loop_
_entity.id
_entity.type
_entity.pdbx_description
1 polymer ?
#
loop_
_entity_poly.entity_id
_entity_poly.type
_entity_poly.pdbx_seq_one_letter_code
_entity_poly.pdbx_strand_id
1 'polypeptide(L)'
;RLDEEEGGEEERDGEERRRGGADSTLTKNPSPSSFGLAALSRLRALSGLSLMVFLFILFFLLILRSPQHAAQQGTLKVRGATTASSNSAADIADATVELLQELMKANKLKNEDVEELFFSVTPDLTASFAASAARRRLNMTSTVLWGGLEANVDGAPARCIRVLVHARSRMKQENVVFKYLRGAAALRSTGGATGPEDQGRGRGDAGTSALDAVRRRGTMLVGTTGDYPPFSQRCPPYDRSSCLGSEWGGSDVEMARLLAMDLGVQIEFVKTSWGQLILDMVNRSVFDIAVGGITDTLLRRRDVFFSESYAVTGKTTLWECSGRCGGRGPFETISSLNQPGVRVAVNAGGTNEAFVRKNVAGSSIVVVGQGEQPQALLSCKADVVVTDAIEADMMAMKHPELCAGNKTFTREGKAIMLPRGDSSLKEYVDFWLRENAGRMEASFHKWMNLTVSG
;
A
#
# COMPACT_ATOMS: atom_id res chain seq x y z
N ARG A 1 -8.86 -28.35 57.85
CA ARG A 1 -8.59 -27.38 58.92
C ARG A 1 -8.47 -26.03 58.23
N LEU A 2 -9.53 -25.30 57.89
CA LEU A 2 -10.72 -24.96 58.69
C LEU A 2 -10.35 -24.64 60.12
N ASP A 3 -10.58 -23.38 60.50
CA ASP A 3 -11.39 -22.91 61.62
C ASP A 3 -11.10 -21.39 61.67
N GLU A 4 -12.06 -20.50 61.40
CA GLU A 4 -13.08 -20.00 62.36
C GLU A 4 -12.38 -19.10 63.41
N GLU A 5 -12.85 -17.90 63.76
CA GLU A 5 -14.22 -17.52 64.14
C GLU A 5 -14.30 -15.99 64.43
N GLU A 6 -15.50 -15.43 64.22
CA GLU A 6 -16.23 -14.42 65.03
C GLU A 6 -15.58 -13.09 65.48
N GLY A 7 -16.29 -11.96 65.61
CA GLY A 7 -17.73 -11.67 65.70
C GLY A 7 -17.96 -10.51 66.71
N GLY A 8 -19.07 -9.77 66.56
CA GLY A 8 -19.72 -8.89 67.57
C GLY A 8 -19.16 -7.47 67.74
N GLU A 9 -19.92 -6.39 67.50
CA GLU A 9 -20.87 -5.70 68.43
C GLU A 9 -20.12 -4.91 69.53
N GLU A 10 -20.47 -3.70 70.01
CA GLU A 10 -21.70 -2.92 70.03
C GLU A 10 -21.37 -1.48 70.53
N GLU A 11 -22.25 -0.53 70.17
CA GLU A 11 -22.78 0.64 70.92
C GLU A 11 -22.02 1.48 71.99
N ARG A 12 -22.20 2.81 71.82
CA ARG A 12 -22.52 3.87 72.82
C ARG A 12 -21.43 4.21 73.87
N ASP A 13 -21.26 5.41 74.43
CA ASP A 13 -22.06 6.62 74.68
C ASP A 13 -21.10 7.79 75.02
N GLY A 14 -21.63 9.02 75.13
CA GLY A 14 -21.05 10.08 75.99
C GLY A 14 -20.40 11.25 75.23
N GLU A 15 -21.11 12.29 74.79
CA GLU A 15 -21.90 13.30 75.51
C GLU A 15 -21.10 14.57 75.93
N GLU A 16 -21.67 15.72 75.52
CA GLU A 16 -21.56 17.06 76.12
C GLU A 16 -20.20 17.82 76.03
N ARG A 17 -20.11 19.14 75.80
CA ARG A 17 -21.07 20.21 76.03
C ARG A 17 -20.57 21.54 75.42
N ARG A 18 -21.53 22.24 74.80
CA ARG A 18 -21.97 23.63 75.11
C ARG A 18 -21.31 24.86 74.48
N ARG A 19 -22.28 25.69 74.03
CA ARG A 19 -22.41 27.17 73.97
C ARG A 19 -22.07 27.76 72.61
N GLY A 20 -22.96 28.47 71.94
CA GLY A 20 -24.34 28.89 72.24
C GLY A 20 -24.75 29.88 71.14
N GLY A 21 -25.93 29.68 70.55
CA GLY A 21 -27.04 30.66 70.61
C GLY A 21 -27.01 31.62 69.42
N ALA A 22 -27.85 31.40 68.40
CA ALA A 22 -29.22 31.93 68.28
C ALA A 22 -29.22 33.47 68.15
N ASP A 23 -29.86 34.09 67.16
CA ASP A 23 -31.24 33.84 66.78
C ASP A 23 -31.54 34.32 65.35
N SER A 24 -32.53 33.65 64.78
CA SER A 24 -33.29 33.94 63.58
C SER A 24 -34.17 35.20 63.69
N THR A 25 -34.53 35.82 62.57
CA THR A 25 -35.93 35.92 62.11
C THR A 25 -36.11 36.83 60.88
N LEU A 26 -36.73 36.24 59.86
CA LEU A 26 -37.82 36.71 59.00
C LEU A 26 -37.87 38.14 58.39
N THR A 27 -37.91 38.10 57.04
CA THR A 27 -38.87 38.77 56.12
C THR A 27 -38.84 40.30 55.95
N LYS A 28 -38.64 40.75 54.70
CA LYS A 28 -39.66 41.34 53.80
C LYS A 28 -38.99 42.11 52.65
N ASN A 29 -39.44 41.87 51.43
CA ASN A 29 -39.25 42.77 50.28
C ASN A 29 -40.00 44.09 50.51
N PRO A 30 -39.52 45.19 49.90
CA PRO A 30 -40.43 46.04 49.15
C PRO A 30 -39.94 46.40 47.74
N SER A 31 -40.92 46.76 46.91
CA SER A 31 -40.89 47.13 45.50
C SER A 31 -40.61 48.66 45.30
N PRO A 32 -40.58 49.18 44.05
CA PRO A 32 -39.73 50.29 43.61
C PRO A 32 -40.37 51.68 43.71
N SER A 33 -39.55 52.73 43.89
CA SER A 33 -39.62 54.05 43.23
C SER A 33 -38.95 55.16 44.07
N SER A 34 -37.85 55.72 43.56
CA SER A 34 -37.42 57.12 43.75
C SER A 34 -36.18 57.36 42.88
N PHE A 35 -36.37 58.04 41.74
CA PHE A 35 -35.80 59.36 41.43
C PHE A 35 -34.30 59.47 41.81
N GLY A 36 -33.37 59.44 40.87
CA GLY A 36 -33.22 60.47 39.84
C GLY A 36 -32.38 61.62 40.39
N LEU A 37 -31.24 61.91 39.75
CA LEU A 37 -30.26 62.97 40.07
C LEU A 37 -29.22 62.67 41.19
N ALA A 38 -28.28 61.76 40.93
CA ALA A 38 -26.97 61.79 41.59
C ALA A 38 -25.82 61.17 40.76
N ALA A 39 -25.92 61.18 39.42
CA ALA A 39 -24.93 60.53 38.54
C ALA A 39 -24.22 61.47 37.55
N LEU A 40 -24.35 62.79 37.67
CA LEU A 40 -23.82 63.74 36.67
C LEU A 40 -22.81 64.79 37.20
N SER A 41 -22.33 64.68 38.44
CA SER A 41 -21.34 65.64 38.98
C SER A 41 -19.96 65.04 39.31
N ARG A 42 -19.69 63.79 38.92
CA ARG A 42 -18.35 63.17 39.04
C ARG A 42 -17.69 62.80 37.71
N LEU A 43 -17.96 63.58 36.65
CA LEU A 43 -17.35 63.45 35.32
C LEU A 43 -16.57 64.71 34.90
N ARG A 44 -15.97 65.40 35.87
CA ARG A 44 -14.95 66.44 35.66
C ARG A 44 -13.66 66.07 36.39
N ALA A 45 -13.10 64.92 36.04
CA ALA A 45 -11.76 64.50 36.46
C ALA A 45 -11.17 63.45 35.51
N LEU A 46 -11.42 63.56 34.20
CA LEU A 46 -10.72 62.81 33.15
C LEU A 46 -10.46 63.74 31.95
N SER A 47 -10.14 65.01 32.20
CA SER A 47 -9.61 65.93 31.19
C SER A 47 -8.08 65.84 31.24
N GLY A 48 -7.51 64.98 30.40
CA GLY A 48 -6.06 64.82 30.31
C GLY A 48 -5.59 63.60 29.54
N LEU A 49 -6.44 62.60 29.34
CA LEU A 49 -6.20 61.53 28.37
C LEU A 49 -6.74 62.00 27.03
N SER A 50 -5.87 62.71 26.31
CA SER A 50 -6.12 63.41 25.05
C SER A 50 -7.06 62.66 24.11
N LEU A 51 -7.91 63.38 23.37
CA LEU A 51 -8.63 62.86 22.20
C LEU A 51 -7.72 62.01 21.30
N MET A 52 -6.41 62.32 21.28
CA MET A 52 -5.39 61.48 20.65
C MET A 52 -5.32 60.06 21.20
N VAL A 53 -5.44 59.81 22.50
CA VAL A 53 -5.43 58.46 23.10
C VAL A 53 -6.71 57.71 22.74
N PHE A 54 -7.85 58.38 22.71
CA PHE A 54 -9.10 57.74 22.28
C PHE A 54 -9.10 57.46 20.77
N LEU A 55 -8.60 58.37 19.95
CA LEU A 55 -8.34 58.15 18.52
C LEU A 55 -7.25 57.10 18.30
N PHE A 56 -6.23 57.03 19.15
CA PHE A 56 -5.22 55.97 19.13
C PHE A 56 -5.86 54.64 19.43
N ILE A 57 -6.68 54.54 20.48
CA ILE A 57 -7.39 53.30 20.83
C ILE A 57 -8.38 52.93 19.73
N LEU A 58 -9.10 53.89 19.13
CA LEU A 58 -10.03 53.60 18.03
C LEU A 58 -9.30 53.20 16.74
N PHE A 59 -8.17 53.85 16.42
CA PHE A 59 -7.28 53.50 15.32
C PHE A 59 -6.58 52.17 15.56
N PHE A 60 -6.19 51.86 16.80
CA PHE A 60 -5.59 50.58 17.19
C PHE A 60 -6.66 49.48 17.21
N LEU A 61 -7.90 49.76 17.63
CA LEU A 61 -9.04 48.85 17.50
C LEU A 61 -9.47 48.68 16.04
N LEU A 62 -9.31 49.69 15.17
CA LEU A 62 -9.48 49.58 13.71
C LEU A 62 -8.31 48.87 13.04
N ILE A 63 -7.09 48.92 13.58
CA ILE A 63 -5.95 48.09 13.15
C ILE A 63 -6.13 46.64 13.63
N LEU A 64 -6.66 46.43 14.84
CA LEU A 64 -6.99 45.11 15.39
C LEU A 64 -8.28 44.52 14.78
N ARG A 65 -9.20 45.35 14.25
CA ARG A 65 -10.38 44.93 13.45
C ARG A 65 -10.14 44.96 11.95
N SER A 66 -9.14 45.67 11.45
CA SER A 66 -8.65 45.43 10.10
C SER A 66 -8.15 43.99 10.11
N PRO A 67 -8.56 43.15 9.15
CA PRO A 67 -8.25 41.73 9.21
C PRO A 67 -6.73 41.53 9.09
N GLN A 68 -6.02 41.61 10.22
CA GLN A 68 -4.65 41.13 10.37
C GLN A 68 -4.60 39.60 10.50
N HIS A 69 -5.73 38.94 10.28
CA HIS A 69 -5.80 37.59 9.74
C HIS A 69 -6.33 37.63 8.29
N ALA A 70 -5.71 38.42 7.41
CA ALA A 70 -5.63 38.01 6.02
C ALA A 70 -4.85 36.69 6.04
N ALA A 71 -5.55 35.55 6.04
CA ALA A 71 -4.92 34.24 5.89
C ALA A 71 -3.91 34.36 4.76
N GLN A 72 -2.61 34.29 5.08
CA GLN A 72 -1.53 34.45 4.13
C GLN A 72 -1.82 33.47 2.98
N GLN A 73 -2.13 33.99 1.79
CA GLN A 73 -2.39 33.14 0.64
C GLN A 73 -1.07 32.47 0.27
N GLY A 74 -1.02 31.15 0.46
CA GLY A 74 0.15 30.35 0.08
C GLY A 74 0.05 29.91 -1.37
N THR A 75 1.17 29.44 -1.92
CA THR A 75 1.19 28.78 -3.23
C THR A 75 0.80 27.31 -3.06
N LEU A 76 -0.36 26.96 -3.60
CA LEU A 76 -0.90 25.62 -3.75
C LEU A 76 -0.27 24.92 -4.95
N LYS A 77 0.23 23.71 -4.75
CA LYS A 77 0.85 22.90 -5.80
C LYS A 77 -0.08 21.75 -6.16
N VAL A 78 -0.65 21.74 -7.37
CA VAL A 78 -1.64 20.75 -7.79
C VAL A 78 -1.08 19.92 -8.95
N ARG A 79 -1.01 18.60 -8.78
CA ARG A 79 -0.59 17.67 -9.83
C ARG A 79 -1.81 17.10 -10.56
N GLY A 80 -1.68 16.91 -11.86
CA GLY A 80 -2.60 16.06 -12.61
C GLY A 80 -2.00 15.46 -13.86
N ALA A 81 -2.71 14.47 -14.42
CA ALA A 81 -2.33 13.82 -15.65
C ALA A 81 -3.55 13.28 -16.42
N THR A 82 -3.41 13.11 -17.73
CA THR A 82 -4.41 12.53 -18.64
C THR A 82 -3.72 11.85 -19.82
N THR A 83 -4.46 11.15 -20.67
CA THR A 83 -3.96 10.60 -21.94
C THR A 83 -4.77 11.12 -23.12
N ALA A 84 -4.10 11.52 -24.20
CA ALA A 84 -4.77 11.86 -25.46
C ALA A 84 -5.22 10.59 -26.22
N SER A 85 -6.38 10.67 -26.88
CA SER A 85 -6.94 9.59 -27.71
C SER A 85 -6.00 9.22 -28.86
N SER A 86 -5.43 10.24 -29.52
CA SER A 86 -4.48 10.08 -30.62
C SER A 86 -3.43 11.21 -30.59
N ASN A 87 -2.37 11.10 -31.42
CA ASN A 87 -1.40 12.17 -31.63
C ASN A 87 -1.93 13.18 -32.67
N SER A 88 -3.03 13.85 -32.35
CA SER A 88 -3.59 14.96 -33.13
C SER A 88 -3.60 16.24 -32.31
N ALA A 89 -3.48 17.39 -32.97
CA ALA A 89 -3.51 18.69 -32.27
C ALA A 89 -4.84 18.91 -31.53
N ALA A 90 -5.96 18.40 -32.07
CA ALA A 90 -7.27 18.48 -31.45
C ALA A 90 -7.34 17.61 -30.19
N ASP A 91 -6.96 16.33 -30.26
CA ASP A 91 -7.03 15.39 -29.13
C ASP A 91 -6.11 15.81 -27.96
N ILE A 92 -4.90 16.30 -28.27
CA ILE A 92 -3.99 16.84 -27.25
C ILE A 92 -4.62 18.04 -26.55
N ALA A 93 -5.25 18.94 -27.32
CA ALA A 93 -5.87 20.13 -26.76
C ALA A 93 -7.14 19.79 -25.95
N ASP A 94 -7.98 18.87 -26.41
CA ASP A 94 -9.19 18.43 -25.72
C ASP A 94 -8.83 17.78 -24.37
N ALA A 95 -7.89 16.84 -24.38
CA ALA A 95 -7.43 16.17 -23.16
C ALA A 95 -6.81 17.17 -22.17
N THR A 96 -6.01 18.13 -22.66
CA THR A 96 -5.41 19.17 -21.80
C THR A 96 -6.47 20.07 -21.16
N VAL A 97 -7.47 20.51 -21.93
CA VAL A 97 -8.55 21.37 -21.43
C VAL A 97 -9.37 20.65 -20.38
N GLU A 98 -9.78 19.40 -20.65
CA GLU A 98 -10.51 18.57 -19.70
C GLU A 98 -9.74 18.41 -18.38
N LEU A 99 -8.45 18.10 -18.45
CA LEU A 99 -7.60 17.93 -17.27
C LEU A 99 -7.54 19.20 -16.43
N LEU A 100 -7.28 20.35 -17.04
CA LEU A 100 -7.19 21.63 -16.33
C LEU A 100 -8.53 22.02 -15.70
N GLN A 101 -9.63 21.86 -16.43
CA GLN A 101 -10.97 22.15 -15.91
C GLN A 101 -11.32 21.29 -14.70
N GLU A 102 -11.05 19.99 -14.75
CA GLU A 102 -11.30 19.08 -13.63
C GLU A 102 -10.40 19.37 -12.42
N LEU A 103 -9.13 19.72 -12.65
CA LEU A 103 -8.21 20.15 -11.59
C LEU A 103 -8.68 21.43 -10.92
N MET A 104 -9.02 22.45 -11.71
CA MET A 104 -9.50 23.74 -11.22
C MET A 104 -10.79 23.59 -10.43
N LYS A 105 -11.76 22.83 -10.98
CA LYS A 105 -13.04 22.55 -10.32
C LYS A 105 -12.85 21.84 -8.99
N ALA A 106 -12.02 20.79 -8.95
CA ALA A 106 -11.80 20.01 -7.73
C ALA A 106 -11.10 20.80 -6.62
N ASN A 107 -10.23 21.74 -7.00
CA ASN A 107 -9.45 22.55 -6.05
C ASN A 107 -10.03 23.94 -5.83
N LYS A 108 -11.21 24.23 -6.40
CA LYS A 108 -11.89 25.54 -6.33
C LYS A 108 -11.00 26.70 -6.80
N LEU A 109 -10.20 26.46 -7.83
CA LEU A 109 -9.29 27.45 -8.42
C LEU A 109 -9.95 28.12 -9.63
N LYS A 110 -9.63 29.39 -9.83
CA LYS A 110 -9.93 30.16 -11.03
C LYS A 110 -8.65 30.42 -11.83
N ASN A 111 -8.79 30.87 -13.08
CA ASN A 111 -7.64 31.22 -13.91
C ASN A 111 -6.72 32.27 -13.26
N GLU A 112 -7.31 33.26 -12.58
CA GLU A 112 -6.60 34.33 -11.87
C GLU A 112 -5.77 33.82 -10.69
N ASP A 113 -6.11 32.65 -10.15
CA ASP A 113 -5.35 32.03 -9.07
C ASP A 113 -4.10 31.32 -9.59
N VAL A 114 -4.04 30.93 -10.87
CA VAL A 114 -2.94 30.12 -11.42
C VAL A 114 -1.77 31.00 -11.84
N GLU A 115 -0.65 30.85 -11.13
CA GLU A 115 0.58 31.61 -11.34
C GLU A 115 1.45 30.94 -12.43
N GLU A 116 1.55 29.60 -12.40
CA GLU A 116 2.40 28.83 -13.31
C GLU A 116 1.79 27.46 -13.63
N LEU A 117 2.00 27.00 -14.88
CA LEU A 117 1.73 25.64 -15.33
C LEU A 117 2.99 25.04 -15.97
N PHE A 118 3.47 23.95 -15.39
CA PHE A 118 4.54 23.13 -15.98
C PHE A 118 3.93 21.86 -16.56
N PHE A 119 4.07 21.67 -17.87
CA PHE A 119 3.61 20.48 -18.57
C PHE A 119 4.75 19.52 -18.89
N SER A 120 4.47 18.23 -18.84
CA SER A 120 5.28 17.22 -19.52
C SER A 120 4.41 16.33 -20.40
N VAL A 121 4.96 15.87 -21.52
CA VAL A 121 4.28 14.97 -22.45
C VAL A 121 5.19 13.81 -22.82
N THR A 122 4.63 12.62 -23.04
CA THR A 122 5.40 11.48 -23.54
C THR A 122 5.87 11.72 -24.98
N PRO A 123 7.02 11.15 -25.40
CA PRO A 123 7.62 11.43 -26.71
C PRO A 123 6.75 11.07 -27.93
N ASP A 124 5.72 10.26 -27.74
CA ASP A 124 4.74 9.87 -28.76
C ASP A 124 3.63 10.90 -29.01
N LEU A 125 3.65 12.06 -28.33
CA LEU A 125 2.83 13.24 -28.63
C LEU A 125 3.66 14.36 -29.25
N THR A 126 3.51 14.55 -30.56
CA THR A 126 4.30 15.49 -31.36
C THR A 126 3.45 16.49 -32.16
N ALA A 127 2.13 16.28 -32.25
CA ALA A 127 1.26 17.08 -33.12
C ALA A 127 0.95 18.49 -32.59
N SER A 128 1.08 18.75 -31.29
CA SER A 128 0.88 20.07 -30.68
C SER A 128 1.44 20.14 -29.25
N PHE A 129 1.77 21.34 -28.78
CA PHE A 129 2.11 21.59 -27.38
C PHE A 129 0.84 21.67 -26.52
N ALA A 130 0.81 20.92 -25.41
CA ALA A 130 -0.28 20.99 -24.42
C ALA A 130 -0.49 22.42 -23.87
N ALA A 131 0.60 23.12 -23.56
CA ALA A 131 0.57 24.52 -23.09
C ALA A 131 -0.21 25.47 -24.02
N SER A 132 -0.21 25.22 -25.33
CA SER A 132 -0.96 26.04 -26.28
C SER A 132 -2.48 25.97 -26.06
N ALA A 133 -2.99 24.82 -25.58
CA ALA A 133 -4.41 24.64 -25.29
C ALA A 133 -4.86 25.49 -24.10
N ALA A 134 -4.05 25.55 -23.02
CA ALA A 134 -4.32 26.42 -21.87
C ALA A 134 -4.43 27.90 -22.30
N ARG A 135 -3.53 28.34 -23.18
CA ARG A 135 -3.51 29.72 -23.68
C ARG A 135 -4.68 30.05 -24.59
N ARG A 136 -4.96 29.18 -25.58
CA ARG A 136 -5.93 29.45 -26.66
C ARG A 136 -7.38 29.12 -26.29
N ARG A 137 -7.60 28.13 -25.42
CA ARG A 137 -8.94 27.61 -25.10
C ARG A 137 -9.43 27.96 -23.70
N LEU A 138 -8.51 28.18 -22.76
CA LEU A 138 -8.85 28.59 -21.38
C LEU A 138 -8.52 30.06 -21.09
N ASN A 139 -8.02 30.82 -22.06
CA ASN A 139 -7.67 32.23 -21.92
C ASN A 139 -6.66 32.52 -20.78
N MET A 140 -5.72 31.61 -20.54
CA MET A 140 -4.66 31.78 -19.53
C MET A 140 -3.49 32.58 -20.12
N THR A 141 -3.75 33.84 -20.48
CA THR A 141 -2.80 34.71 -21.21
C THR A 141 -1.73 35.33 -20.30
N SER A 142 -1.99 35.45 -19.00
CA SER A 142 -1.07 35.99 -17.99
C SER A 142 -0.33 34.91 -17.19
N THR A 143 -0.73 33.65 -17.30
CA THR A 143 -0.08 32.52 -16.61
C THR A 143 1.23 32.15 -17.30
N VAL A 144 2.28 31.89 -16.51
CA VAL A 144 3.55 31.38 -17.02
C VAL A 144 3.36 29.91 -17.42
N LEU A 145 3.63 29.58 -18.69
CA LEU A 145 3.49 28.22 -19.21
C LEU A 145 4.84 27.69 -19.65
N TRP A 146 5.24 26.54 -19.11
CA TRP A 146 6.44 25.83 -19.52
C TRP A 146 6.10 24.38 -19.88
N GLY A 147 6.84 23.80 -20.83
CA GLY A 147 6.62 22.42 -21.29
C GLY A 147 7.93 21.66 -21.50
N GLY A 148 7.91 20.36 -21.25
CA GLY A 148 9.03 19.45 -21.51
C GLY A 148 8.58 18.09 -22.03
N LEU A 149 9.55 17.30 -22.52
CA LEU A 149 9.34 15.88 -22.83
C LEU A 149 9.56 15.06 -21.56
N GLU A 150 8.69 14.09 -21.34
CA GLU A 150 8.83 13.07 -20.29
C GLU A 150 9.85 12.01 -20.73
N ALA A 151 10.54 11.41 -19.76
CA ALA A 151 11.37 10.24 -20.00
C ALA A 151 10.56 9.11 -20.66
N ASN A 152 11.14 8.49 -21.68
CA ASN A 152 10.55 7.30 -22.31
C ASN A 152 10.86 6.07 -21.45
N VAL A 153 9.87 5.58 -20.71
CA VAL A 153 10.01 4.44 -19.82
C VAL A 153 9.10 3.31 -20.30
N ASP A 154 9.68 2.13 -20.52
CA ASP A 154 8.93 0.96 -20.97
C ASP A 154 7.80 0.62 -19.97
N GLY A 155 6.60 0.44 -20.49
CA GLY A 155 5.39 0.18 -19.69
C GLY A 155 4.74 1.43 -19.09
N ALA A 156 5.30 2.64 -19.26
CA ALA A 156 4.63 3.87 -18.88
C ALA A 156 3.42 4.17 -19.80
N PRO A 157 2.39 4.90 -19.32
CA PRO A 157 1.22 5.23 -20.14
C PRO A 157 1.62 6.02 -21.39
N ALA A 158 1.28 5.47 -22.57
CA ALA A 158 1.44 6.13 -23.86
C ALA A 158 0.53 7.36 -23.97
N ARG A 159 0.93 8.31 -24.82
CA ARG A 159 0.20 9.55 -25.09
C ARG A 159 -0.22 10.32 -23.85
N CYS A 160 0.64 10.35 -22.83
CA CYS A 160 0.32 10.92 -21.54
C CYS A 160 0.75 12.39 -21.47
N ILE A 161 -0.15 13.22 -20.94
CA ILE A 161 0.06 14.65 -20.64
C ILE A 161 0.00 14.79 -19.12
N ARG A 162 1.01 15.42 -18.53
CA ARG A 162 1.06 15.72 -17.09
C ARG A 162 1.17 17.22 -16.89
N VAL A 163 0.65 17.70 -15.78
CA VAL A 163 0.74 19.11 -15.39
C VAL A 163 1.02 19.24 -13.90
N LEU A 164 1.90 20.17 -13.55
CA LEU A 164 2.04 20.73 -12.22
C LEU A 164 1.52 22.17 -12.27
N VAL A 165 0.55 22.47 -11.43
CA VAL A 165 -0.08 23.79 -11.29
C VAL A 165 0.46 24.43 -10.02
N HIS A 166 1.00 25.64 -10.12
CA HIS A 166 1.21 26.51 -8.97
C HIS A 166 0.11 27.58 -8.97
N ALA A 167 -0.68 27.61 -7.91
CA ALA A 167 -1.81 28.52 -7.79
C ALA A 167 -1.87 29.17 -6.42
N ARG A 168 -2.29 30.41 -6.35
CA ARG A 168 -2.54 31.12 -5.09
C ARG A 168 -3.82 30.59 -4.44
N SER A 169 -3.74 30.15 -3.19
CA SER A 169 -4.92 29.70 -2.47
C SER A 169 -4.81 29.86 -0.96
N ARG A 170 -5.97 29.90 -0.30
CA ARG A 170 -6.07 29.73 1.16
C ARG A 170 -6.24 28.26 1.56
N MET A 171 -6.44 27.37 0.59
CA MET A 171 -6.49 25.94 0.81
C MET A 171 -5.13 25.45 1.31
N LYS A 172 -5.13 24.64 2.37
CA LYS A 172 -3.91 23.94 2.80
C LYS A 172 -3.52 22.89 1.77
N GLN A 173 -2.22 22.72 1.56
CA GLN A 173 -1.66 21.76 0.60
C GLN A 173 -2.16 20.31 0.80
N GLU A 174 -2.46 19.93 2.05
CA GLU A 174 -3.02 18.61 2.43
C GLU A 174 -4.43 18.35 1.85
N ASN A 175 -5.19 19.41 1.54
CA ASN A 175 -6.57 19.31 1.04
C ASN A 175 -6.65 19.33 -0.49
N VAL A 176 -5.50 19.32 -1.17
CA VAL A 176 -5.43 19.36 -2.64
C VAL A 176 -5.93 18.05 -3.22
N VAL A 177 -6.79 18.16 -4.23
CA VAL A 177 -7.30 17.04 -5.01
C VAL A 177 -6.54 16.94 -6.31
N PHE A 178 -5.63 15.97 -6.41
CA PHE A 178 -4.99 15.63 -7.67
C PHE A 178 -5.97 14.90 -8.61
N LYS A 179 -5.89 15.17 -9.92
CA LYS A 179 -6.72 14.53 -10.94
C LYS A 179 -5.87 13.75 -11.93
N TYR A 180 -6.17 12.47 -12.05
CA TYR A 180 -5.56 11.57 -13.02
C TYR A 180 -6.69 10.98 -13.85
N LEU A 181 -6.79 11.41 -15.10
CA LEU A 181 -7.90 11.09 -15.98
C LEU A 181 -7.47 10.05 -17.02
N ARG A 182 -8.46 9.34 -17.60
CA ARG A 182 -8.26 8.41 -18.71
C ARG A 182 -7.17 7.37 -18.38
N GLY A 183 -6.30 7.05 -19.34
CA GLY A 183 -5.20 6.10 -19.15
C GLY A 183 -4.14 6.54 -18.14
N ALA A 184 -4.17 7.79 -17.67
CA ALA A 184 -3.25 8.29 -16.65
C ALA A 184 -3.70 7.99 -15.22
N ALA A 185 -4.91 7.44 -15.01
CA ALA A 185 -5.38 6.98 -13.69
C ALA A 185 -4.38 6.03 -13.01
N ALA A 186 -3.67 5.21 -13.81
CA ALA A 186 -2.60 4.32 -13.35
C ALA A 186 -1.39 5.03 -12.72
N LEU A 187 -1.22 6.35 -12.92
CA LEU A 187 -0.10 7.14 -12.37
C LEU A 187 -0.35 7.65 -10.94
N ARG A 188 -1.58 7.53 -10.43
CA ARG A 188 -1.90 7.96 -9.07
C ARG A 188 -1.14 7.13 -8.00
N SER A 189 -0.67 5.94 -8.36
CA SER A 189 0.00 5.00 -7.45
C SER A 189 1.53 5.09 -7.45
N THR A 190 2.18 5.94 -8.28
CA THR A 190 3.64 5.85 -8.53
C THR A 190 4.49 7.11 -8.25
N GLY A 191 4.03 8.12 -7.50
CA GLY A 191 4.93 9.23 -7.10
C GLY A 191 4.45 10.11 -5.95
N GLY A 192 5.08 9.96 -4.77
CA GLY A 192 4.76 10.65 -3.52
C GLY A 192 5.55 11.94 -3.24
N ALA A 193 5.19 12.61 -2.13
CA ALA A 193 6.08 13.30 -1.18
C ALA A 193 5.27 14.17 -0.19
N THR A 194 5.20 13.75 1.07
CA THR A 194 5.36 14.68 2.21
C THR A 194 6.39 14.04 3.15
N GLY A 195 7.60 14.60 3.13
CA GLY A 195 8.67 14.29 4.09
C GLY A 195 8.49 15.06 5.40
N PRO A 196 9.35 14.83 6.40
CA PRO A 196 9.02 14.93 7.82
C PRO A 196 9.43 16.26 8.46
N GLU A 197 8.67 16.70 9.47
CA GLU A 197 9.25 17.39 10.62
C GLU A 197 8.81 16.70 11.91
N ASP A 198 9.82 16.20 12.60
CA ASP A 198 9.79 15.71 13.97
C ASP A 198 9.60 16.92 14.91
N GLN A 199 8.62 16.86 15.81
CA GLN A 199 8.82 16.88 17.27
C GLN A 199 7.47 16.93 17.99
N GLY A 200 7.18 15.89 18.77
CA GLY A 200 6.11 15.91 19.76
C GLY A 200 5.35 14.59 19.84
N ARG A 201 5.85 13.67 20.67
CA ARG A 201 5.22 12.40 21.06
C ARG A 201 3.69 12.51 21.19
N GLY A 202 2.98 11.80 20.32
CA GLY A 202 1.55 11.52 20.43
C GLY A 202 1.19 10.35 19.52
N ARG A 203 0.61 9.29 20.10
CA ARG A 203 0.21 8.03 19.46
C ARG A 203 -0.48 8.21 18.09
N GLY A 204 0.01 7.44 17.11
CA GLY A 204 -0.72 6.80 16.01
C GLY A 204 -1.81 7.60 15.26
N ASP A 205 -1.52 7.92 14.00
CA ASP A 205 -2.57 7.85 12.97
C ASP A 205 -1.99 7.13 11.74
N ALA A 206 -2.16 5.80 11.74
CA ALA A 206 -1.96 4.98 10.56
C ALA A 206 -3.14 5.25 9.62
N GLY A 207 -2.88 5.50 8.33
CA GLY A 207 -3.93 5.29 7.33
C GLY A 207 -4.58 3.93 7.59
N THR A 208 -5.92 3.87 7.59
CA THR A 208 -6.69 2.70 8.04
C THR A 208 -6.02 1.41 7.56
N SER A 209 -5.61 0.55 8.52
CA SER A 209 -4.96 -0.72 8.21
C SER A 209 -5.84 -1.52 7.24
N ALA A 210 -5.21 -2.23 6.31
CA ALA A 210 -5.87 -3.21 5.47
C ALA A 210 -6.60 -4.27 6.31
N LEU A 211 -6.14 -4.56 7.54
CA LEU A 211 -6.88 -5.41 8.48
C LEU A 211 -8.26 -4.82 8.79
N ASP A 212 -8.34 -3.54 9.15
CA ASP A 212 -9.60 -2.86 9.43
C ASP A 212 -10.45 -2.68 8.18
N ALA A 213 -9.82 -2.42 7.03
CA ALA A 213 -10.51 -2.30 5.75
C ALA A 213 -11.16 -3.64 5.33
N VAL A 214 -10.43 -4.76 5.45
CA VAL A 214 -10.92 -6.12 5.19
C VAL A 214 -12.10 -6.44 6.11
N ARG A 215 -11.97 -6.19 7.42
CA ARG A 215 -13.04 -6.42 8.39
C ARG A 215 -14.29 -5.60 8.09
N ARG A 216 -14.13 -4.32 7.72
CA ARG A 216 -15.24 -3.43 7.38
C ARG A 216 -15.91 -3.82 6.06
N ARG A 217 -15.13 -4.19 5.04
CA ARG A 217 -15.61 -4.61 3.73
C ARG A 217 -16.26 -6.01 3.78
N GLY A 218 -15.86 -6.85 4.73
CA GLY A 218 -16.34 -8.23 4.87
C GLY A 218 -15.76 -9.19 3.83
N THR A 219 -14.71 -8.79 3.10
CA THR A 219 -14.07 -9.63 2.08
C THR A 219 -12.57 -9.35 2.03
N MET A 220 -11.76 -10.41 2.08
CA MET A 220 -10.31 -10.39 1.90
C MET A 220 -9.96 -10.77 0.45
N LEU A 221 -9.30 -9.86 -0.25
CA LEU A 221 -8.79 -10.04 -1.60
C LEU A 221 -7.37 -10.62 -1.50
N VAL A 222 -7.13 -11.76 -2.16
CA VAL A 222 -5.88 -12.50 -2.05
C VAL A 222 -5.25 -12.69 -3.43
N GLY A 223 -4.11 -12.03 -3.66
CA GLY A 223 -3.32 -12.18 -4.87
C GLY A 223 -2.62 -13.53 -4.93
N THR A 224 -2.72 -14.24 -6.04
CA THR A 224 -1.92 -15.45 -6.26
C THR A 224 -1.67 -15.73 -7.74
N THR A 225 -0.55 -16.40 -8.06
CA THR A 225 -0.21 -16.73 -9.45
C THR A 225 -0.92 -17.97 -9.95
N GLY A 226 -1.28 -18.92 -9.09
CA GLY A 226 -1.99 -20.15 -9.49
C GLY A 226 -1.23 -21.04 -10.46
N ASP A 227 0.10 -20.96 -10.47
CA ASP A 227 0.98 -21.69 -11.38
C ASP A 227 2.14 -22.38 -10.65
N TYR A 228 2.04 -22.55 -9.33
CA TYR A 228 3.11 -23.07 -8.49
C TYR A 228 2.63 -24.05 -7.42
N PRO A 229 2.22 -25.27 -7.81
CA PRO A 229 1.89 -26.32 -6.85
C PRO A 229 3.16 -26.79 -6.10
N PRO A 230 3.04 -27.28 -4.85
CA PRO A 230 1.78 -27.49 -4.11
C PRO A 230 1.23 -26.22 -3.44
N PHE A 231 1.87 -25.05 -3.60
CA PHE A 231 1.46 -23.82 -2.92
C PHE A 231 0.18 -23.22 -3.49
N SER A 232 0.12 -23.01 -4.80
CA SER A 232 -1.03 -22.40 -5.47
C SER A 232 -1.16 -22.90 -6.90
N GLN A 233 -2.36 -23.34 -7.25
CA GLN A 233 -2.73 -23.71 -8.61
C GLN A 233 -4.14 -23.24 -8.94
N ARG A 234 -4.35 -22.83 -10.18
CA ARG A 234 -5.67 -22.50 -10.72
C ARG A 234 -6.17 -23.65 -11.59
N CYS A 235 -7.36 -24.14 -11.27
CA CYS A 235 -8.00 -25.20 -12.03
C CYS A 235 -9.02 -24.63 -13.03
N PRO A 236 -9.02 -25.13 -14.28
CA PRO A 236 -10.00 -24.72 -15.27
C PRO A 236 -11.42 -25.14 -14.87
N PRO A 237 -12.47 -24.49 -15.42
CA PRO A 237 -13.85 -24.82 -15.08
C PRO A 237 -14.25 -26.25 -15.50
N TYR A 238 -13.58 -26.83 -16.49
CA TYR A 238 -13.86 -28.18 -17.01
C TYR A 238 -13.15 -29.30 -16.24
N ASP A 239 -12.14 -28.98 -15.43
CA ASP A 239 -11.48 -29.96 -14.55
C ASP A 239 -10.98 -29.27 -13.28
N ARG A 240 -11.65 -29.60 -12.17
CA ARG A 240 -11.33 -29.07 -10.83
C ARG A 240 -10.87 -30.16 -9.86
N SER A 241 -10.61 -31.37 -10.36
CA SER A 241 -10.25 -32.52 -9.52
C SER A 241 -9.00 -32.23 -8.69
N SER A 242 -7.96 -31.68 -9.31
CA SER A 242 -6.71 -31.29 -8.65
C SER A 242 -6.86 -30.12 -7.68
N CYS A 243 -7.94 -29.33 -7.75
CA CYS A 243 -8.26 -28.26 -6.80
C CYS A 243 -9.42 -28.62 -5.85
N LEU A 244 -9.70 -29.91 -5.65
CA LEU A 244 -10.77 -30.38 -4.75
C LEU A 244 -12.14 -29.73 -5.06
N GLY A 245 -12.46 -29.60 -6.35
CA GLY A 245 -13.72 -29.02 -6.84
C GLY A 245 -13.76 -27.49 -6.87
N SER A 246 -12.72 -26.80 -6.41
CA SER A 246 -12.61 -25.34 -6.41
C SER A 246 -11.88 -24.80 -7.65
N GLU A 247 -12.01 -23.49 -7.93
CA GLU A 247 -11.18 -22.82 -8.97
C GLU A 247 -9.71 -22.70 -8.55
N TRP A 248 -9.45 -22.59 -7.24
CA TRP A 248 -8.10 -22.42 -6.69
C TRP A 248 -7.78 -23.54 -5.70
N GLY A 249 -6.58 -24.11 -5.81
CA GLY A 249 -6.07 -25.15 -4.92
C GLY A 249 -4.63 -24.87 -4.48
N GLY A 250 -4.17 -25.60 -3.47
CA GLY A 250 -2.81 -25.49 -2.94
C GLY A 250 -2.76 -25.09 -1.47
N SER A 251 -1.63 -25.35 -0.83
CA SER A 251 -1.42 -25.15 0.60
C SER A 251 -1.60 -23.70 1.02
N ASP A 252 -1.15 -22.76 0.20
CA ASP A 252 -1.22 -21.33 0.47
C ASP A 252 -2.62 -20.77 0.22
N VAL A 253 -3.33 -21.33 -0.77
CA VAL A 253 -4.73 -21.01 -1.03
C VAL A 253 -5.59 -21.46 0.16
N GLU A 254 -5.34 -22.65 0.69
CA GLU A 254 -6.02 -23.14 1.90
C GLU A 254 -5.66 -22.31 3.12
N MET A 255 -4.37 -21.99 3.34
CA MET A 255 -3.93 -21.10 4.41
C MET A 255 -4.67 -19.76 4.36
N ALA A 256 -4.80 -19.14 3.18
CA ALA A 256 -5.52 -17.88 3.02
C ALA A 256 -7.02 -18.02 3.34
N ARG A 257 -7.65 -19.15 2.99
CA ARG A 257 -9.05 -19.45 3.38
C ARG A 257 -9.19 -19.57 4.89
N LEU A 258 -8.26 -20.24 5.57
CA LEU A 258 -8.27 -20.37 7.02
C LEU A 258 -8.13 -19.00 7.70
N LEU A 259 -7.23 -18.15 7.21
CA LEU A 259 -7.07 -16.77 7.70
C LEU A 259 -8.36 -15.95 7.52
N ALA A 260 -9.01 -16.03 6.35
CA ALA A 260 -10.27 -15.35 6.10
C ALA A 260 -11.40 -15.83 7.03
N MET A 261 -11.47 -17.15 7.25
CA MET A 261 -12.44 -17.77 8.15
C MET A 261 -12.25 -17.29 9.59
N ASP A 262 -11.00 -17.25 10.09
CA ASP A 262 -10.69 -16.81 11.45
C ASP A 262 -10.91 -15.28 11.62
N LEU A 263 -10.80 -14.50 10.53
CA LEU A 263 -11.18 -13.08 10.48
C LEU A 263 -12.70 -12.86 10.39
N GLY A 264 -13.49 -13.90 10.11
CA GLY A 264 -14.93 -13.82 9.90
C GLY A 264 -15.34 -13.09 8.61
N VAL A 265 -14.52 -13.16 7.57
CA VAL A 265 -14.75 -12.48 6.27
C VAL A 265 -14.79 -13.47 5.11
N GLN A 266 -15.41 -13.05 4.01
CA GLN A 266 -15.33 -13.79 2.74
C GLN A 266 -13.93 -13.68 2.13
N ILE A 267 -13.61 -14.58 1.20
CA ILE A 267 -12.34 -14.57 0.46
C ILE A 267 -12.59 -14.53 -1.04
N GLU A 268 -11.82 -13.70 -1.74
CA GLU A 268 -11.78 -13.65 -3.19
C GLU A 268 -10.33 -13.73 -3.66
N PHE A 269 -10.04 -14.66 -4.58
CA PHE A 269 -8.70 -14.81 -5.14
C PHE A 269 -8.58 -13.99 -6.42
N VAL A 270 -7.50 -13.22 -6.50
CA VAL A 270 -7.18 -12.36 -7.64
C VAL A 270 -5.96 -12.93 -8.37
N LYS A 271 -6.12 -13.27 -9.64
CA LYS A 271 -5.01 -13.77 -10.48
C LYS A 271 -4.01 -12.65 -10.72
N THR A 272 -2.73 -12.92 -10.42
CA THR A 272 -1.59 -12.10 -10.82
C THR A 272 -0.53 -12.95 -11.54
N SER A 273 0.66 -12.41 -11.79
CA SER A 273 1.82 -13.12 -12.37
C SER A 273 3.09 -12.78 -11.60
N TRP A 274 4.13 -13.59 -11.73
CA TRP A 274 5.41 -13.34 -11.04
C TRP A 274 6.02 -11.96 -11.36
N GLY A 275 5.90 -11.50 -12.61
CA GLY A 275 6.38 -10.17 -13.02
C GLY A 275 5.52 -9.00 -12.53
N GLN A 276 4.22 -9.24 -12.28
CA GLN A 276 3.26 -8.22 -11.90
C GLN A 276 3.00 -8.17 -10.38
N LEU A 277 3.35 -9.23 -9.65
CA LEU A 277 3.04 -9.46 -8.24
C LEU A 277 3.32 -8.25 -7.32
N ILE A 278 4.51 -7.64 -7.44
CA ILE A 278 4.89 -6.49 -6.61
C ILE A 278 4.08 -5.24 -6.97
N LEU A 279 3.86 -5.00 -8.27
CA LEU A 279 3.09 -3.85 -8.74
C LEU A 279 1.64 -3.94 -8.28
N ASP A 280 1.05 -5.14 -8.35
CA ASP A 280 -0.31 -5.38 -7.86
C ASP A 280 -0.40 -5.25 -6.33
N MET A 281 0.59 -5.72 -5.58
CA MET A 281 0.62 -5.57 -4.11
C MET A 281 0.76 -4.10 -3.67
N VAL A 282 1.60 -3.33 -4.37
CA VAL A 282 1.75 -1.89 -4.10
C VAL A 282 0.48 -1.14 -4.47
N ASN A 283 -0.25 -1.61 -5.47
CA ASN A 283 -1.60 -1.13 -5.77
C ASN A 283 -2.63 -1.74 -4.80
N ARG A 284 -2.76 -1.12 -3.62
CA ARG A 284 -3.67 -1.55 -2.53
C ARG A 284 -5.15 -1.71 -2.89
N SER A 285 -5.58 -1.40 -4.11
CA SER A 285 -6.93 -1.70 -4.60
C SER A 285 -7.06 -3.06 -5.31
N VAL A 286 -5.96 -3.77 -5.56
CA VAL A 286 -5.98 -5.05 -6.30
C VAL A 286 -6.19 -6.22 -5.34
N PHE A 287 -5.34 -6.35 -4.32
CA PHE A 287 -5.52 -7.33 -3.24
C PHE A 287 -4.90 -6.86 -1.93
N ASP A 288 -5.35 -7.42 -0.81
CA ASP A 288 -4.92 -7.04 0.55
C ASP A 288 -3.64 -7.78 0.97
N ILE A 289 -3.50 -9.04 0.53
CA ILE A 289 -2.32 -9.88 0.76
C ILE A 289 -2.02 -10.70 -0.50
N ALA A 290 -0.82 -11.26 -0.62
CA ALA A 290 -0.52 -12.26 -1.64
C ALA A 290 0.15 -13.51 -1.09
N VAL A 291 -0.21 -14.65 -1.68
CA VAL A 291 0.22 -16.00 -1.28
C VAL A 291 0.55 -16.84 -2.53
N GLY A 292 1.30 -17.93 -2.38
CA GLY A 292 1.65 -18.84 -3.48
C GLY A 292 3.14 -19.13 -3.57
N GLY A 293 3.79 -19.53 -2.49
CA GLY A 293 5.21 -19.92 -2.47
C GLY A 293 6.14 -18.74 -2.71
N ILE A 294 5.77 -17.54 -2.25
CA ILE A 294 6.50 -16.31 -2.52
C ILE A 294 7.77 -16.28 -1.67
N THR A 295 8.93 -16.30 -2.33
CA THR A 295 10.22 -16.10 -1.64
C THR A 295 10.33 -14.69 -1.07
N ASP A 296 10.61 -14.61 0.22
CA ASP A 296 11.02 -13.38 0.91
C ASP A 296 12.45 -13.01 0.52
N THR A 297 12.63 -11.84 -0.10
CA THR A 297 13.94 -11.34 -0.52
C THR A 297 14.11 -9.89 -0.11
N LEU A 298 15.35 -9.47 0.14
CA LEU A 298 15.67 -8.08 0.46
C LEU A 298 15.20 -7.11 -0.64
N LEU A 299 15.31 -7.53 -1.91
CA LEU A 299 14.84 -6.74 -3.05
C LEU A 299 13.34 -6.50 -3.02
N ARG A 300 12.53 -7.54 -2.74
CA ARG A 300 11.07 -7.41 -2.59
C ARG A 300 10.71 -6.61 -1.34
N ARG A 301 11.40 -6.83 -0.21
CA ARG A 301 11.20 -6.07 1.05
C ARG A 301 11.40 -4.57 0.92
N ARG A 302 12.09 -4.11 -0.12
CA ARG A 302 12.16 -2.68 -0.46
C ARG A 302 10.76 -2.09 -0.69
N ASP A 303 9.87 -2.82 -1.35
CA ASP A 303 8.60 -2.28 -1.85
C ASP A 303 7.38 -2.83 -1.09
N VAL A 304 7.50 -4.01 -0.47
CA VAL A 304 6.42 -4.71 0.26
C VAL A 304 6.88 -5.20 1.63
N PHE A 305 5.94 -5.53 2.52
CA PHE A 305 6.23 -6.29 3.74
C PHE A 305 6.05 -7.79 3.49
N PHE A 306 6.64 -8.58 4.38
CA PHE A 306 6.42 -10.03 4.45
C PHE A 306 6.06 -10.42 5.87
N SER A 307 5.24 -11.46 6.00
CA SER A 307 5.04 -12.14 7.27
C SER A 307 6.31 -12.84 7.76
N GLU A 308 6.25 -13.47 8.93
CA GLU A 308 7.16 -14.56 9.28
C GLU A 308 7.11 -15.67 8.22
N SER A 309 8.25 -16.33 8.00
CA SER A 309 8.33 -17.41 7.03
C SER A 309 7.66 -18.66 7.57
N TYR A 310 6.74 -19.23 6.81
CA TYR A 310 6.03 -20.48 7.17
C TYR A 310 6.70 -21.72 6.58
N ALA A 311 7.63 -21.55 5.63
CA ALA A 311 8.47 -22.64 5.13
C ALA A 311 9.87 -22.12 4.80
N VAL A 312 10.86 -23.00 4.92
CA VAL A 312 12.25 -22.73 4.53
C VAL A 312 12.64 -23.71 3.44
N THR A 313 13.24 -23.20 2.37
CA THR A 313 13.72 -23.97 1.23
C THR A 313 15.04 -23.38 0.72
N GLY A 314 15.43 -23.68 -0.50
CA GLY A 314 16.54 -23.07 -1.21
C GLY A 314 16.60 -23.55 -2.65
N LYS A 315 17.39 -22.86 -3.47
CA LYS A 315 17.64 -23.28 -4.86
C LYS A 315 18.42 -24.59 -4.87
N THR A 316 17.97 -25.57 -5.62
CA THR A 316 18.65 -26.83 -5.92
C THR A 316 18.52 -27.11 -7.43
N THR A 317 18.96 -28.29 -7.84
CA THR A 317 18.88 -28.78 -9.20
C THR A 317 17.87 -29.90 -9.36
N LEU A 318 17.40 -30.06 -10.60
CA LEU A 318 16.66 -31.22 -11.08
C LEU A 318 17.26 -31.63 -12.42
N TRP A 319 17.56 -32.91 -12.63
CA TRP A 319 18.12 -33.41 -13.89
C TRP A 319 17.58 -34.79 -14.26
N GLU A 320 17.74 -35.18 -15.52
CA GLU A 320 17.39 -36.51 -16.02
C GLU A 320 18.49 -37.51 -15.63
N CYS A 321 18.15 -38.52 -14.83
CA CYS A 321 19.11 -39.46 -14.23
C CYS A 321 18.89 -40.91 -14.62
N SER A 322 17.88 -41.23 -15.44
CA SER A 322 17.69 -42.59 -15.99
C SER A 322 18.72 -42.92 -17.09
N GLY A 323 19.45 -41.92 -17.59
CA GLY A 323 20.45 -42.07 -18.65
C GLY A 323 19.89 -41.88 -20.05
N ARG A 324 18.59 -41.60 -20.17
CA ARG A 324 17.89 -41.32 -21.43
C ARG A 324 18.57 -40.23 -22.26
N CYS A 325 19.10 -39.20 -21.60
CA CYS A 325 19.77 -38.07 -22.22
C CYS A 325 21.31 -38.18 -22.17
N GLY A 326 21.86 -39.39 -22.03
CA GLY A 326 23.31 -39.64 -22.04
C GLY A 326 24.02 -39.45 -20.69
N GLY A 327 23.28 -39.24 -19.58
CA GLY A 327 23.81 -39.33 -18.22
C GLY A 327 24.82 -38.24 -17.82
N ARG A 328 24.45 -36.96 -17.92
CA ARG A 328 25.36 -35.82 -17.63
C ARG A 328 25.44 -35.36 -16.17
N GLY A 329 24.56 -35.85 -15.31
CA GLY A 329 24.55 -35.51 -13.88
C GLY A 329 25.58 -36.32 -13.05
N PRO A 330 25.69 -36.06 -11.74
CA PRO A 330 24.85 -35.15 -10.96
C PRO A 330 25.28 -33.66 -11.07
N PHE A 331 24.32 -32.75 -10.96
CA PHE A 331 24.55 -31.29 -10.98
C PHE A 331 24.45 -30.69 -9.58
N GLU A 332 25.35 -31.05 -8.67
CA GLU A 332 25.25 -30.66 -7.25
C GLU A 332 26.00 -29.37 -6.88
N THR A 333 26.74 -28.78 -7.82
CA THR A 333 27.57 -27.59 -7.52
C THR A 333 27.41 -26.51 -8.58
N ILE A 334 27.62 -25.25 -8.18
CA ILE A 334 27.67 -24.13 -9.14
C ILE A 334 28.73 -24.36 -10.22
N SER A 335 29.88 -24.96 -9.86
CA SER A 335 30.92 -25.31 -10.83
C SER A 335 30.41 -26.30 -11.88
N SER A 336 29.66 -27.33 -11.49
CA SER A 336 29.07 -28.30 -12.45
C SER A 336 28.03 -27.68 -13.38
N LEU A 337 27.33 -26.64 -12.91
CA LEU A 337 26.34 -25.91 -13.71
C LEU A 337 27.01 -24.91 -14.67
N ASN A 338 28.07 -24.25 -14.21
CA ASN A 338 28.71 -23.12 -14.88
C ASN A 338 29.78 -23.57 -15.89
N GLN A 339 29.45 -24.52 -16.76
CA GLN A 339 30.36 -25.06 -17.77
C GLN A 339 29.88 -24.75 -19.18
N PRO A 340 30.80 -24.48 -20.12
CA PRO A 340 30.47 -24.44 -21.54
C PRO A 340 29.77 -25.72 -21.98
N GLY A 341 28.67 -25.59 -22.73
CA GLY A 341 27.90 -26.73 -23.26
C GLY A 341 26.86 -27.33 -22.30
N VAL A 342 26.81 -26.89 -21.04
CA VAL A 342 25.69 -27.22 -20.13
C VAL A 342 24.50 -26.31 -20.42
N ARG A 343 23.31 -26.88 -20.55
CA ARG A 343 22.05 -26.15 -20.78
C ARG A 343 21.23 -26.10 -19.50
N VAL A 344 21.20 -24.94 -18.86
CA VAL A 344 20.50 -24.71 -17.59
C VAL A 344 19.13 -24.12 -17.87
N ALA A 345 18.07 -24.87 -17.58
CA ALA A 345 16.69 -24.41 -17.69
C ALA A 345 16.22 -23.66 -16.44
N VAL A 346 15.47 -22.58 -16.66
CA VAL A 346 14.83 -21.78 -15.61
C VAL A 346 13.49 -21.24 -16.09
N ASN A 347 12.54 -21.12 -15.17
CA ASN A 347 11.29 -20.38 -15.40
C ASN A 347 11.54 -18.86 -15.44
N ALA A 348 10.82 -18.17 -16.33
CA ALA A 348 10.96 -16.74 -16.55
C ALA A 348 10.48 -15.87 -15.36
N GLY A 349 11.14 -14.74 -15.14
CA GLY A 349 10.64 -13.61 -14.33
C GLY A 349 10.73 -13.79 -12.81
N GLY A 350 11.32 -14.88 -12.33
CA GLY A 350 11.40 -15.25 -10.91
C GLY A 350 12.80 -15.23 -10.31
N THR A 351 12.89 -15.69 -9.05
CA THR A 351 14.17 -15.78 -8.32
C THR A 351 15.11 -16.84 -8.89
N ASN A 352 14.58 -17.87 -9.57
CA ASN A 352 15.37 -18.91 -10.25
C ASN A 352 16.21 -18.33 -11.40
N GLU A 353 15.58 -17.59 -12.31
CA GLU A 353 16.28 -16.92 -13.42
C GLU A 353 17.33 -15.94 -12.91
N ALA A 354 16.99 -15.12 -11.91
CA ALA A 354 17.93 -14.17 -11.31
C ALA A 354 19.15 -14.89 -10.69
N PHE A 355 18.94 -16.03 -10.02
CA PHE A 355 20.01 -16.83 -9.46
C PHE A 355 20.91 -17.41 -10.56
N VAL A 356 20.33 -17.98 -11.62
CA VAL A 356 21.08 -18.60 -12.71
C VAL A 356 21.89 -17.56 -13.50
N ARG A 357 21.27 -16.45 -13.88
CA ARG A 357 21.96 -15.36 -14.59
C ARG A 357 23.15 -14.80 -13.80
N LYS A 358 23.04 -14.77 -12.47
CA LYS A 358 24.11 -14.28 -11.59
C LYS A 358 25.26 -15.30 -11.42
N ASN A 359 24.95 -16.58 -11.28
CA ASN A 359 25.93 -17.57 -10.78
C ASN A 359 26.43 -18.56 -11.85
N VAL A 360 25.74 -18.72 -12.98
CA VAL A 360 26.08 -19.75 -14.00
C VAL A 360 26.19 -19.18 -15.42
N ALA A 361 26.77 -17.98 -15.55
CA ALA A 361 26.88 -17.24 -16.81
C ALA A 361 27.70 -17.93 -17.92
N GLY A 362 28.52 -18.92 -17.59
CA GLY A 362 29.29 -19.76 -18.52
C GLY A 362 28.49 -20.90 -19.16
N SER A 363 27.22 -21.07 -18.78
CA SER A 363 26.31 -22.07 -19.33
C SER A 363 25.33 -21.47 -20.36
N SER A 364 24.67 -22.32 -21.13
CA SER A 364 23.55 -21.91 -21.98
C SER A 364 22.26 -21.85 -21.16
N ILE A 365 21.71 -20.65 -20.96
CA ILE A 365 20.47 -20.47 -20.19
C ILE A 365 19.26 -20.69 -21.11
N VAL A 366 18.40 -21.66 -20.75
CA VAL A 366 17.17 -21.99 -21.47
C VAL A 366 15.98 -21.52 -20.64
N VAL A 367 15.31 -20.47 -21.09
CA VAL A 367 14.09 -19.99 -20.40
C VAL A 367 12.89 -20.85 -20.82
N VAL A 368 12.14 -21.37 -19.85
CA VAL A 368 10.95 -22.22 -20.05
C VAL A 368 9.73 -21.65 -19.34
N GLY A 369 8.53 -22.07 -19.73
CA GLY A 369 7.30 -21.76 -19.01
C GLY A 369 7.22 -22.45 -17.65
N GLN A 370 6.34 -21.95 -16.77
CA GLN A 370 6.03 -22.64 -15.52
C GLN A 370 5.36 -23.99 -15.80
N GLY A 371 5.81 -25.05 -15.13
CA GLY A 371 5.37 -26.43 -15.36
C GLY A 371 6.05 -27.14 -16.55
N GLU A 372 6.80 -26.44 -17.40
CA GLU A 372 7.51 -27.04 -18.55
C GLU A 372 8.88 -27.62 -18.18
N GLN A 373 9.36 -27.41 -16.96
CA GLN A 373 10.68 -27.81 -16.50
C GLN A 373 10.92 -29.33 -16.65
N PRO A 374 10.01 -30.23 -16.22
CA PRO A 374 10.21 -31.67 -16.39
C PRO A 374 10.34 -32.07 -17.86
N GLN A 375 9.47 -31.51 -18.73
CA GLN A 375 9.48 -31.83 -20.15
C GLN A 375 10.76 -31.33 -20.83
N ALA A 376 11.32 -30.18 -20.40
CA ALA A 376 12.59 -29.69 -20.91
C ALA A 376 13.75 -30.66 -20.63
N LEU A 377 13.74 -31.34 -19.48
CA LEU A 377 14.71 -32.39 -19.13
C LEU A 377 14.44 -33.68 -19.91
N LEU A 378 13.19 -34.18 -19.91
CA LEU A 378 12.81 -35.46 -20.52
C LEU A 378 12.92 -35.47 -22.06
N SER A 379 12.80 -34.30 -22.69
CA SER A 379 13.05 -34.11 -24.13
C SER A 379 14.52 -33.84 -24.47
N CYS A 380 15.40 -33.87 -23.47
CA CYS A 380 16.82 -33.53 -23.58
C CYS A 380 17.03 -32.13 -24.19
N LYS A 381 16.11 -31.18 -23.99
CA LYS A 381 16.26 -29.76 -24.39
C LYS A 381 17.14 -28.99 -23.40
N ALA A 382 17.10 -29.38 -22.14
CA ALA A 382 17.95 -28.90 -21.07
C ALA A 382 18.66 -30.08 -20.39
N ASP A 383 19.76 -29.78 -19.71
CA ASP A 383 20.55 -30.77 -18.97
C ASP A 383 20.21 -30.76 -17.49
N VAL A 384 19.83 -29.59 -16.99
CA VAL A 384 19.52 -29.35 -15.59
C VAL A 384 18.56 -28.18 -15.48
N VAL A 385 17.63 -28.26 -14.53
CA VAL A 385 16.77 -27.18 -14.10
C VAL A 385 17.29 -26.67 -12.76
N VAL A 386 17.33 -25.36 -12.56
CA VAL A 386 17.55 -24.78 -11.23
C VAL A 386 16.23 -24.25 -10.69
N THR A 387 15.77 -24.79 -9.57
CA THR A 387 14.53 -24.37 -8.92
C THR A 387 14.57 -24.57 -7.40
N ASP A 388 13.48 -24.28 -6.68
CA ASP A 388 13.37 -24.53 -5.24
C ASP A 388 13.33 -26.03 -4.92
N ALA A 389 13.95 -26.44 -3.81
CA ALA A 389 13.99 -27.85 -3.39
C ALA A 389 12.61 -28.50 -3.30
N ILE A 390 11.61 -27.77 -2.80
CA ILE A 390 10.23 -28.28 -2.72
C ILE A 390 9.69 -28.64 -4.11
N GLU A 391 9.97 -27.82 -5.12
CA GLU A 391 9.52 -28.10 -6.49
C GLU A 391 10.33 -29.22 -7.14
N ALA A 392 11.65 -29.24 -6.94
CA ALA A 392 12.52 -30.29 -7.46
C ALA A 392 12.13 -31.67 -6.88
N ASP A 393 11.92 -31.77 -5.57
CA ASP A 393 11.50 -33.00 -4.90
C ASP A 393 10.13 -33.45 -5.39
N MET A 394 9.18 -32.53 -5.53
CA MET A 394 7.85 -32.81 -6.10
C MET A 394 7.95 -33.36 -7.52
N MET A 395 8.73 -32.72 -8.38
CA MET A 395 8.90 -33.16 -9.78
C MET A 395 9.61 -34.52 -9.86
N ALA A 396 10.63 -34.77 -9.04
CA ALA A 396 11.31 -36.07 -8.98
C ALA A 396 10.38 -37.18 -8.48
N MET A 397 9.49 -36.89 -7.53
CA MET A 397 8.48 -37.87 -7.09
C MET A 397 7.44 -38.17 -8.19
N LYS A 398 7.11 -37.19 -9.04
CA LYS A 398 6.20 -37.38 -10.18
C LYS A 398 6.83 -38.10 -11.37
N HIS A 399 8.12 -37.91 -11.57
CA HIS A 399 8.85 -38.37 -12.76
C HIS A 399 10.04 -39.22 -12.30
N PRO A 400 9.91 -40.55 -12.25
CA PRO A 400 10.96 -41.45 -11.77
C PRO A 400 12.30 -41.35 -12.53
N GLU A 401 12.29 -40.79 -13.75
CA GLU A 401 13.49 -40.54 -14.55
C GLU A 401 14.27 -39.29 -14.12
N LEU A 402 13.69 -38.45 -13.26
CA LEU A 402 14.28 -37.21 -12.79
C LEU A 402 14.82 -37.35 -11.36
N CYS A 403 15.98 -36.77 -11.11
CA CYS A 403 16.60 -36.72 -9.80
C CYS A 403 16.72 -35.27 -9.33
N ALA A 404 16.35 -35.03 -8.08
CA ALA A 404 16.54 -33.76 -7.39
C ALA A 404 17.90 -33.71 -6.68
N GLY A 405 18.48 -32.51 -6.60
CA GLY A 405 19.72 -32.26 -5.89
C GLY A 405 19.53 -32.38 -4.37
N ASN A 406 20.45 -33.09 -3.72
CA ASN A 406 20.42 -33.37 -2.27
C ASN A 406 20.78 -32.18 -1.37
N LYS A 407 21.20 -31.04 -1.94
CA LYS A 407 21.67 -29.85 -1.23
C LYS A 407 21.13 -28.60 -1.89
N THR A 408 20.92 -27.56 -1.10
CA THR A 408 20.54 -26.25 -1.62
C THR A 408 21.74 -25.31 -1.73
N PHE A 409 21.76 -24.49 -2.78
CA PHE A 409 22.72 -23.39 -2.97
C PHE A 409 22.37 -22.15 -2.15
N THR A 410 21.10 -22.01 -1.78
CA THR A 410 20.59 -20.87 -1.01
C THR A 410 19.77 -21.38 0.18
N ARG A 411 19.42 -20.44 1.08
CA ARG A 411 18.42 -20.64 2.13
C ARG A 411 17.39 -19.53 2.03
N GLU A 412 16.15 -19.89 1.75
CA GLU A 412 15.08 -18.98 1.34
C GLU A 412 13.82 -19.24 2.16
N GLY A 413 13.19 -18.18 2.66
CA GLY A 413 11.90 -18.25 3.36
C GLY A 413 10.73 -18.06 2.41
N LYS A 414 9.66 -18.82 2.60
CA LYS A 414 8.35 -18.60 1.99
C LYS A 414 7.45 -17.86 2.99
N ALA A 415 6.85 -16.76 2.55
CA ALA A 415 6.09 -15.87 3.42
C ALA A 415 4.90 -15.25 2.68
N ILE A 416 3.90 -14.80 3.44
CA ILE A 416 2.79 -14.01 2.94
C ILE A 416 3.31 -12.62 2.62
N MET A 417 3.03 -12.13 1.41
CA MET A 417 3.34 -10.76 1.01
C MET A 417 2.25 -9.81 1.51
N LEU A 418 2.68 -8.70 2.11
CA LEU A 418 1.84 -7.75 2.83
C LEU A 418 2.10 -6.32 2.36
N PRO A 419 1.15 -5.38 2.50
CA PRO A 419 1.35 -4.01 2.10
C PRO A 419 2.37 -3.32 3.00
N ARG A 420 3.38 -2.68 2.38
CA ARG A 420 4.40 -1.93 3.12
C ARG A 420 3.77 -0.81 3.94
N GLY A 421 4.19 -0.68 5.20
CA GLY A 421 3.70 0.35 6.13
C GLY A 421 2.44 -0.05 6.90
N ASP A 422 1.93 -1.28 6.73
CA ASP A 422 0.80 -1.80 7.51
C ASP A 422 1.26 -2.77 8.61
N SER A 423 1.79 -2.22 9.69
CA SER A 423 2.29 -3.03 10.81
C SER A 423 1.17 -3.79 11.51
N SER A 424 -0.05 -3.23 11.58
CA SER A 424 -1.19 -3.88 12.24
C SER A 424 -1.59 -5.18 11.54
N LEU A 425 -1.73 -5.16 10.21
CA LEU A 425 -2.00 -6.40 9.47
C LEU A 425 -0.82 -7.37 9.60
N LYS A 426 0.42 -6.88 9.52
CA LYS A 426 1.60 -7.72 9.64
C LYS A 426 1.68 -8.44 10.98
N GLU A 427 1.56 -7.73 12.09
CA GLU A 427 1.61 -8.32 13.43
C GLU A 427 0.49 -9.34 13.64
N TYR A 428 -0.72 -9.04 13.13
CA TYR A 428 -1.84 -9.98 13.18
C TYR A 428 -1.53 -11.26 12.40
N VAL A 429 -1.06 -11.14 11.14
CA VAL A 429 -0.71 -12.29 10.29
C VAL A 429 0.44 -13.08 10.89
N ASP A 430 1.47 -12.43 11.43
CA ASP A 430 2.60 -13.10 12.09
C ASP A 430 2.13 -13.92 13.30
N PHE A 431 1.29 -13.33 14.15
CA PHE A 431 0.71 -14.04 15.29
C PHE A 431 -0.17 -15.21 14.84
N TRP A 432 -1.03 -14.98 13.85
CA TRP A 432 -1.89 -16.02 13.29
C TRP A 432 -1.10 -17.20 12.71
N LEU A 433 0.01 -16.94 12.01
CA LEU A 433 0.88 -17.99 11.46
C LEU A 433 1.46 -18.87 12.57
N ARG A 434 1.89 -18.28 13.70
CA ARG A 434 2.44 -19.05 14.82
C ARG A 434 1.38 -19.94 15.47
N GLU A 435 0.19 -19.42 15.71
CA GLU A 435 -0.92 -20.19 16.30
C GLU A 435 -1.42 -21.31 15.38
N ASN A 436 -1.21 -21.19 14.07
CA ASN A 436 -1.73 -22.12 13.07
C ASN A 436 -0.64 -22.95 12.37
N ALA A 437 0.60 -22.96 12.87
CA ALA A 437 1.73 -23.65 12.25
C ALA A 437 1.43 -25.13 11.93
N GLY A 438 0.83 -25.86 12.89
CA GLY A 438 0.46 -27.27 12.66
C GLY A 438 -0.63 -27.47 11.60
N ARG A 439 -1.58 -26.55 11.47
CA ARG A 439 -2.60 -26.58 10.39
C ARG A 439 -1.97 -26.33 9.03
N MET A 440 -0.98 -25.43 8.97
CA MET A 440 -0.24 -25.14 7.74
C MET A 440 0.63 -26.32 7.30
N GLU A 441 1.32 -26.97 8.22
CA GLU A 441 2.11 -28.17 7.95
C GLU A 441 1.22 -29.30 7.40
N ALA A 442 0.09 -29.57 8.05
CA ALA A 442 -0.88 -30.56 7.58
C ALA A 442 -1.44 -30.23 6.18
N SER A 443 -1.75 -28.94 5.94
CA SER A 443 -2.16 -28.46 4.62
C SER A 443 -1.08 -28.71 3.57
N PHE A 444 0.17 -28.33 3.85
CA PHE A 444 1.29 -28.54 2.95
C PHE A 444 1.47 -30.02 2.57
N HIS A 445 1.49 -30.93 3.55
CA HIS A 445 1.59 -32.37 3.28
C HIS A 445 0.43 -32.91 2.45
N LYS A 446 -0.80 -32.48 2.76
CA LYS A 446 -1.99 -32.86 1.97
C LYS A 446 -1.83 -32.44 0.51
N TRP A 447 -1.49 -31.19 0.26
CA TRP A 447 -1.34 -30.68 -1.11
C TRP A 447 -0.13 -31.23 -1.83
N MET A 448 0.97 -31.51 -1.12
CA MET A 448 2.13 -32.20 -1.68
C MET A 448 1.74 -33.61 -2.16
N ASN A 449 1.06 -34.39 -1.33
CA ASN A 449 0.62 -35.74 -1.68
C ASN A 449 -0.39 -35.74 -2.83
N LEU A 450 -1.39 -34.85 -2.79
CA LEU A 450 -2.37 -34.69 -3.88
C LEU A 450 -1.69 -34.30 -5.18
N THR A 451 -0.72 -33.38 -5.09
CA THR A 451 0.02 -32.96 -6.27
C THR A 451 0.80 -34.15 -6.83
N VAL A 452 1.61 -34.85 -6.03
CA VAL A 452 2.42 -35.99 -6.49
C VAL A 452 1.56 -37.14 -7.05
N SER A 453 0.40 -37.41 -6.46
CA SER A 453 -0.46 -38.56 -6.83
C SER A 453 -1.35 -38.30 -8.04
N GLY A 454 -1.62 -37.03 -8.38
CA GLY A 454 -2.42 -36.60 -9.52
C GLY A 454 -1.55 -36.25 -10.72
#